data_AF-A0A8C4TIH0-F1
#
_entry.id   AF-A0A8C4TIH0-F1
#
_cell.length_a   1.000
_cell.length_b   1.000
_cell.length_c   1.000
_cell.angle_alpha   90.00
_cell.angle_beta   90.00
_cell.angle_gamma   90.00
#
_symmetry.space_group_name_H-M   'P 1'
#
loop_
_entity.id
_entity.type
_entity.pdbx_description
1 polymer ?
#
loop_
_entity_poly.entity_id
_entity_poly.type
_entity_poly.pdbx_seq_one_letter_code
_entity_poly.pdbx_strand_id
1 'polypeptide(L)'
;MGCSYMGVFQVERGRYQLTYEQAEGICKAFGVVLANEEQLKVAHQNNFQTCRNGWVYNKTVMIPRIDSNDLCGGGKIGLILVTDNQTKYDAYCFNATETKPINCATRTIVPTSPKPNTAAPVTTADPWTTTDTGKMCTRTCQMARKESKERGCA
;
A
#
# COMPACT_ATOMS: atom_id res chain seq x y z
N MET A 1 -9.86 -8.88 4.04
CA MET A 1 -8.67 -8.77 4.91
C MET A 1 -8.92 -9.58 6.17
N GLY A 2 -7.91 -10.32 6.63
CA GLY A 2 -7.99 -11.08 7.87
C GLY A 2 -7.84 -10.19 9.11
N CYS A 3 -7.95 -10.80 10.29
CA CYS A 3 -7.65 -10.15 11.55
C CYS A 3 -6.14 -9.87 11.69
N SER A 4 -5.79 -8.88 12.50
CA SER A 4 -4.46 -8.76 13.06
C SER A 4 -4.35 -9.40 14.43
N TYR A 5 -3.15 -9.85 14.77
CA TYR A 5 -2.80 -10.50 16.02
C TYR A 5 -1.55 -9.84 16.55
N MET A 6 -1.64 -9.22 17.73
CA MET A 6 -0.56 -8.41 18.30
C MET A 6 0.02 -7.41 17.28
N GLY A 7 -0.87 -6.74 16.55
CA GLY A 7 -0.53 -5.78 15.49
C GLY A 7 -0.13 -6.38 14.15
N VAL A 8 0.17 -7.68 14.05
CA VAL A 8 0.62 -8.34 12.80
C VAL A 8 -0.56 -8.81 11.96
N PHE A 9 -0.53 -8.57 10.65
CA PHE A 9 -1.52 -9.03 9.69
C PHE A 9 -0.90 -9.36 8.32
N GLN A 10 -1.54 -10.26 7.58
CA GLN A 10 -1.14 -10.61 6.22
C GLN A 10 -1.73 -9.63 5.19
N VAL A 11 -0.94 -9.27 4.19
CA VAL A 11 -1.36 -8.48 3.02
C VAL A 11 -1.00 -9.22 1.73
N GLU A 12 -1.94 -9.25 0.78
CA GLU A 12 -1.76 -9.85 -0.54
C GLU A 12 -2.34 -8.93 -1.65
N ARG A 13 -1.81 -9.03 -2.87
CA ARG A 13 -2.41 -8.43 -4.10
C ARG A 13 -2.87 -9.51 -5.11
N GLY A 14 -2.85 -10.76 -4.70
CA GLY A 14 -2.94 -11.97 -5.53
C GLY A 14 -1.96 -13.03 -5.01
N ARG A 15 -2.04 -14.28 -5.50
CA ARG A 15 -1.15 -15.35 -5.02
C ARG A 15 0.30 -15.07 -5.38
N TYR A 16 1.11 -14.70 -4.39
CA TYR A 16 2.56 -14.52 -4.48
C TYR A 16 3.00 -13.57 -5.59
N GLN A 17 2.61 -12.30 -5.44
CA GLN A 17 2.84 -11.26 -6.46
C GLN A 17 3.72 -10.10 -6.00
N LEU A 18 4.19 -10.09 -4.75
CA LEU A 18 4.98 -8.99 -4.20
C LEU A 18 6.46 -9.36 -4.13
N THR A 19 7.33 -8.57 -4.77
CA THR A 19 8.76 -8.53 -4.40
C THR A 19 8.92 -7.94 -2.99
N TYR A 20 10.11 -8.04 -2.40
CA TYR A 20 10.38 -7.44 -1.09
C TYR A 20 10.06 -5.94 -1.06
N GLU A 21 10.48 -5.19 -2.08
CA GLU A 21 10.25 -3.74 -2.19
C GLU A 21 8.76 -3.42 -2.31
N GLN A 22 8.00 -4.26 -3.03
CA GLN A 22 6.56 -4.11 -3.14
C GLN A 22 5.83 -4.46 -1.84
N ALA A 23 6.31 -5.45 -1.11
CA ALA A 23 5.82 -5.82 0.21
C ALA A 23 6.07 -4.70 1.24
N GLU A 24 7.25 -4.09 1.22
CA GLU A 24 7.54 -2.93 2.05
C GLU A 24 6.66 -1.74 1.67
N GLY A 25 6.54 -1.47 0.36
CA GLY A 25 5.72 -0.39 -0.17
C GLY A 25 4.24 -0.52 0.19
N ILE A 26 3.68 -1.74 0.18
CA ILE A 26 2.28 -1.94 0.55
C ILE A 26 2.04 -1.75 2.05
N CYS A 27 2.93 -2.23 2.93
CA CYS A 27 2.81 -1.93 4.36
C CYS A 27 2.89 -0.42 4.63
N LYS A 28 3.80 0.30 3.95
CA LYS A 28 3.89 1.76 4.02
C LYS A 28 2.61 2.45 3.55
N ALA A 29 1.95 1.93 2.51
CA ALA A 29 0.66 2.45 2.04
C ALA A 29 -0.47 2.30 3.06
N PHE A 30 -0.36 1.34 3.98
CA PHE A 30 -1.24 1.18 5.15
C PHE A 30 -0.82 2.06 6.35
N GLY A 31 0.23 2.88 6.22
CA GLY A 31 0.78 3.67 7.33
C GLY A 31 1.52 2.83 8.37
N VAL A 32 1.97 1.62 7.99
CA VAL A 32 2.61 0.66 8.89
C VAL A 32 3.92 0.14 8.27
N VAL A 33 4.61 -0.77 8.96
CA VAL A 33 5.88 -1.35 8.52
C VAL A 33 5.74 -2.86 8.29
N LEU A 34 6.72 -3.47 7.62
CA LEU A 34 6.86 -4.93 7.63
C LEU A 34 7.06 -5.40 9.07
N ALA A 35 6.42 -6.51 9.44
CA ALA A 35 6.68 -7.16 10.70
C ALA A 35 8.13 -7.68 10.70
N ASN A 36 8.83 -7.55 11.82
CA ASN A 36 10.06 -8.28 12.06
C ASN A 36 9.75 -9.71 12.56
N GLU A 37 10.78 -10.55 12.69
CA GLU A 37 10.62 -11.94 13.13
C GLU A 37 10.04 -12.04 14.55
N GLU A 38 10.46 -11.16 15.45
CA GLU A 38 10.02 -11.16 16.86
C GLU A 38 8.53 -10.80 16.99
N GLN A 39 8.06 -9.80 16.26
CA GLN A 39 6.65 -9.41 16.19
C GLN A 39 5.82 -10.54 15.60
N LEU A 40 6.31 -11.15 14.52
CA LEU A 40 5.64 -12.30 13.90
C LEU A 40 5.59 -13.51 14.86
N LYS A 41 6.63 -13.72 15.68
CA LYS A 41 6.67 -14.74 16.73
C LYS A 41 5.65 -14.49 17.82
N VAL A 42 5.55 -13.25 18.30
CA VAL A 42 4.54 -12.86 19.30
C VAL A 42 3.13 -13.03 18.74
N ALA A 43 2.89 -12.67 17.48
CA ALA A 43 1.61 -12.91 16.82
C ALA A 43 1.30 -14.41 16.71
N HIS A 44 2.27 -15.24 16.31
CA HIS A 44 2.13 -16.69 16.21
C HIS A 44 1.78 -17.34 17.55
N GLN A 45 2.45 -16.92 18.63
CA GLN A 45 2.12 -17.34 20.00
C GLN A 45 0.68 -16.95 20.42
N ASN A 46 0.07 -15.98 19.74
CA ASN A 46 -1.30 -15.52 19.95
C ASN A 46 -2.28 -16.03 18.89
N ASN A 47 -2.00 -17.19 18.30
CA ASN A 47 -2.83 -17.87 17.31
C ASN A 47 -2.80 -17.30 15.88
N PHE A 48 -1.80 -16.49 15.52
CA PHE A 48 -1.61 -16.09 14.13
C PHE A 48 -1.02 -17.25 13.31
N GLN A 49 -1.76 -17.71 12.31
CA GLN A 49 -1.28 -18.66 11.32
C GLN A 49 -1.81 -18.33 9.93
N THR A 50 -1.08 -18.74 8.90
CA THR A 50 -1.52 -18.62 7.50
C THR A 50 -1.13 -19.88 6.73
N CYS A 51 -1.65 -20.02 5.51
CA CYS A 51 -1.14 -20.97 4.52
C CYS A 51 -0.44 -20.21 3.38
N ARG A 52 0.32 -19.17 3.73
CA ARG A 52 0.91 -18.24 2.76
C ARG A 52 2.31 -17.83 3.20
N ASN A 53 3.26 -17.97 2.27
CA ASN A 53 4.61 -17.45 2.46
C ASN A 53 4.57 -15.92 2.35
N GLY A 54 5.21 -15.21 3.28
CA GLY A 54 5.19 -13.75 3.30
C GLY A 54 6.52 -13.14 3.72
N TRP A 55 6.85 -12.01 3.10
CA TRP A 55 8.01 -11.19 3.45
C TRP A 55 7.90 -10.62 4.86
N VAL A 56 9.03 -10.60 5.57
CA VAL A 56 9.26 -9.88 6.83
C VAL A 56 10.43 -8.90 6.67
N TYR A 57 10.62 -8.00 7.65
CA TYR A 57 11.51 -6.84 7.56
C TYR A 57 12.95 -7.13 7.12
N ASN A 58 13.53 -8.27 7.49
CA ASN A 58 14.94 -8.59 7.17
C ASN A 58 15.14 -9.27 5.81
N LYS A 59 14.26 -9.02 4.83
CA LYS A 59 14.27 -9.70 3.51
C LYS A 59 14.22 -11.23 3.62
N THR A 60 13.67 -11.74 4.71
CA THR A 60 13.38 -13.15 4.89
C THR A 60 11.91 -13.41 4.63
N VAL A 61 11.60 -14.67 4.36
CA VAL A 61 10.24 -15.12 4.08
C VAL A 61 9.89 -16.18 5.09
N MET A 62 8.72 -16.03 5.71
CA MET A 62 8.27 -16.94 6.75
C MET A 62 6.85 -17.43 6.47
N ILE A 63 6.50 -18.55 7.09
CA ILE A 63 5.12 -19.03 7.18
C ILE A 63 4.83 -19.44 8.64
N PRO A 64 3.93 -18.73 9.34
CA PRO A 64 3.48 -19.12 10.68
C PRO A 64 2.44 -20.24 10.59
N ARG A 65 2.73 -21.40 11.20
CA ARG A 65 1.83 -22.55 11.27
C ARG A 65 1.58 -22.96 12.71
N ILE A 66 0.31 -23.20 13.07
CA ILE A 66 -0.08 -23.76 14.37
C ILE A 66 -0.51 -25.21 14.17
N ASP A 67 -1.33 -25.44 13.13
CA ASP A 67 -1.77 -26.79 12.76
C ASP A 67 -0.86 -27.37 11.67
N SER A 68 -0.55 -28.66 11.78
CA SER A 68 0.17 -29.37 10.72
C SER A 68 -0.69 -29.47 9.46
N ASN A 69 -0.11 -29.14 8.31
CA ASN A 69 -0.74 -29.29 6.99
C ASN A 69 0.35 -29.44 5.93
N ASP A 70 0.35 -30.53 5.19
CA ASP A 70 1.38 -30.83 4.19
C ASP A 70 1.43 -29.78 3.05
N LEU A 71 0.30 -29.13 2.76
CA LEU A 71 0.20 -28.06 1.76
C LEU A 71 0.68 -26.70 2.28
N CYS A 72 0.87 -26.54 3.60
CA CYS A 72 1.21 -25.27 4.25
C CYS A 72 2.48 -25.44 5.09
N GLY A 73 3.63 -25.01 4.58
CA GLY A 73 4.90 -25.13 5.31
C GLY A 73 5.44 -26.57 5.38
N GLY A 74 4.94 -27.46 4.52
CA GLY A 74 5.40 -28.85 4.41
C GLY A 74 5.14 -29.67 5.66
N GLY A 75 3.97 -29.50 6.29
CA GLY A 75 3.57 -30.26 7.49
C GLY A 75 4.20 -29.77 8.80
N LYS A 76 5.15 -28.83 8.74
CA LYS A 76 5.82 -28.26 9.91
C LYS A 76 4.91 -27.31 10.69
N ILE A 77 5.19 -27.18 11.98
CA ILE A 77 4.54 -26.25 12.91
C ILE A 77 5.60 -25.26 13.43
N GLY A 78 5.18 -24.02 13.69
CA GLY A 78 6.04 -22.93 14.16
C GLY A 78 6.19 -21.82 13.12
N LEU A 79 7.19 -20.97 13.33
CA LEU A 79 7.66 -20.02 12.33
C LEU A 79 8.66 -20.71 11.41
N ILE A 80 8.22 -21.04 10.20
CA ILE A 80 9.05 -21.77 9.25
C ILE A 80 9.71 -20.76 8.31
N LEU A 81 11.04 -20.76 8.28
CA LEU A 81 11.83 -20.03 7.30
C LEU A 81 11.66 -20.69 5.91
N VAL A 82 11.33 -19.88 4.91
CA VAL A 82 11.21 -20.30 3.52
C VAL A 82 12.53 -20.01 2.81
N THR A 83 13.15 -21.04 2.24
CA THR A 83 14.46 -20.97 1.56
C THR A 83 14.39 -21.43 0.11
N ASP A 84 13.22 -21.27 -0.52
CA ASP A 84 13.06 -21.58 -1.94
C ASP A 84 13.56 -20.44 -2.85
N ASN A 85 13.63 -20.69 -4.16
CA ASN A 85 14.17 -19.74 -5.13
C ASN A 85 13.13 -18.76 -5.70
N GLN A 86 11.94 -18.67 -5.11
CA GLN A 86 10.92 -17.70 -5.54
C GLN A 86 11.31 -16.28 -5.11
N THR A 87 10.93 -15.31 -5.93
CA THR A 87 11.22 -13.88 -5.72
C THR A 87 9.98 -13.06 -5.37
N LYS A 88 8.83 -13.71 -5.27
CA LYS A 88 7.55 -13.08 -5.00
C LYS A 88 6.75 -13.87 -3.98
N TYR A 89 6.16 -13.15 -3.03
CA TYR A 89 5.39 -13.71 -1.93
C TYR A 89 4.26 -12.75 -1.53
N ASP A 90 3.61 -13.00 -0.40
CA ASP A 90 2.74 -12.02 0.28
C ASP A 90 3.59 -11.16 1.24
N ALA A 91 2.95 -10.36 2.10
CA ALA A 91 3.62 -9.55 3.11
C ALA A 91 3.01 -9.76 4.50
N TYR A 92 3.84 -9.71 5.54
CA TYR A 92 3.38 -9.52 6.91
C TYR A 92 3.67 -8.09 7.35
N CYS A 93 2.62 -7.34 7.65
CA CYS A 93 2.73 -5.97 8.14
C CYS A 93 2.45 -5.93 9.65
N PHE A 94 3.02 -4.94 10.34
CA PHE A 94 2.86 -4.73 11.78
C PHE A 94 2.38 -3.31 12.07
N ASN A 95 1.24 -3.19 12.75
CA ASN A 95 0.70 -1.92 13.23
C ASN A 95 0.96 -1.72 14.73
N ALA A 96 1.92 -0.85 15.07
CA ALA A 96 2.24 -0.53 16.46
C ALA A 96 1.11 0.18 17.22
N THR A 97 0.14 0.78 16.52
CA THR A 97 -0.99 1.48 17.19
C THR A 97 -2.09 0.53 17.66
N GLU A 98 -2.03 -0.75 17.27
CA GLU A 98 -3.00 -1.75 17.72
C GLU A 98 -2.63 -2.31 19.08
N THR A 99 -3.38 -1.90 20.09
CA THR A 99 -3.18 -2.34 21.47
C THR A 99 -4.00 -3.59 21.83
N LYS A 100 -4.95 -3.98 20.98
CA LYS A 100 -5.77 -5.17 21.20
C LYS A 100 -4.99 -6.44 20.80
N PRO A 101 -5.08 -7.52 21.59
CA PRO A 101 -4.48 -8.81 21.24
C PRO A 101 -4.87 -9.32 19.86
N ILE A 102 -6.14 -9.16 19.50
CA ILE A 102 -6.70 -9.54 18.20
C ILE A 102 -7.60 -8.40 17.74
N ASN A 103 -7.45 -7.97 16.48
CA ASN A 103 -8.32 -6.99 15.85
C ASN A 103 -8.82 -7.49 14.49
N CYS A 104 -10.11 -7.83 14.42
CA CYS A 104 -10.77 -8.31 13.21
C CYS A 104 -11.58 -7.22 12.47
N ALA A 105 -11.43 -5.95 12.88
CA ALA A 105 -12.14 -4.87 12.21
C ALA A 105 -11.68 -4.74 10.75
N THR A 106 -12.61 -4.40 9.86
CA THR A 106 -12.30 -4.17 8.44
C THR A 106 -11.33 -3.00 8.32
N ARG A 107 -10.10 -3.28 7.89
CA ARG A 107 -9.15 -2.23 7.52
C ARG A 107 -9.58 -1.62 6.19
N THR A 108 -10.14 -0.42 6.24
CA THR A 108 -10.22 0.42 5.06
C THR A 108 -8.80 0.89 4.76
N ILE A 109 -8.31 0.69 3.54
CA ILE A 109 -7.15 1.45 3.07
C ILE A 109 -7.64 2.90 3.07
N VAL A 110 -7.37 3.65 4.14
CA VAL A 110 -7.36 5.10 4.03
C VAL A 110 -5.98 5.36 3.45
N PRO A 111 -5.84 5.61 2.13
CA PRO A 111 -4.59 6.13 1.64
C PRO A 111 -4.31 7.35 2.50
N THR A 112 -3.24 7.31 3.29
CA THR A 112 -2.72 8.49 3.96
C THR A 112 -2.27 9.40 2.83
N SER A 113 -3.20 10.15 2.23
CA SER A 113 -2.86 11.35 1.52
C SER A 113 -2.06 12.17 2.52
N PRO A 114 -0.79 12.49 2.24
CA PRO A 114 -0.13 13.54 2.99
C PRO A 114 -1.06 14.74 2.87
N LYS A 115 -1.65 15.20 3.98
CA LYS A 115 -2.29 16.51 3.97
C LYS A 115 -1.23 17.48 3.46
N PRO A 116 -1.44 18.21 2.34
CA PRO A 116 -0.60 19.34 2.06
C PRO A 116 -0.81 20.26 3.26
N ASN A 117 0.24 20.43 4.05
CA ASN A 117 0.32 21.45 5.08
C ASN A 117 -0.05 22.76 4.40
N THR A 118 -1.31 23.19 4.58
CA THR A 118 -1.77 24.49 4.14
C THR A 118 -1.11 25.48 5.07
N ALA A 119 0.07 25.95 4.67
CA ALA A 119 0.63 27.17 5.23
C ALA A 119 -0.42 28.26 5.03
N ALA A 120 -0.96 28.77 6.13
CA ALA A 120 -1.78 29.96 6.12
C ALA A 120 -0.98 31.11 5.51
N PRO A 121 -1.50 31.86 4.53
CA PRO A 121 -0.94 33.16 4.21
C PRO A 121 -1.48 34.17 5.23
N VAL A 122 -0.56 34.73 6.00
CA VAL A 122 -0.76 35.99 6.74
C VAL A 122 -0.94 37.12 5.72
N THR A 123 -2.17 37.64 5.66
CA THR A 123 -2.58 39.06 5.67
C THR A 123 -1.77 40.10 4.86
N THR A 124 -2.43 40.56 3.79
CA THR A 124 -2.71 41.97 3.39
C THR A 124 -1.62 42.93 2.90
N ALA A 125 -1.77 43.36 1.63
CA ALA A 125 -1.71 44.71 1.03
C ALA A 125 -1.60 44.49 -0.50
N ASP A 126 -2.34 45.09 -1.45
CA ASP A 126 -2.76 46.47 -1.65
C ASP A 126 -3.89 46.58 -2.72
N PRO A 127 -4.54 47.75 -2.86
CA PRO A 127 -5.83 47.91 -3.55
C PRO A 127 -5.67 48.35 -5.01
N TRP A 128 -6.42 47.73 -5.92
CA TRP A 128 -6.68 48.30 -7.25
C TRP A 128 -8.17 48.42 -7.52
N THR A 129 -8.60 49.68 -7.51
CA THR A 129 -9.93 50.17 -7.84
C THR A 129 -10.19 50.00 -9.35
N THR A 130 -11.40 49.54 -9.66
CA THR A 130 -11.93 49.28 -11.00
C THR A 130 -12.00 50.55 -11.86
N THR A 131 -11.69 50.44 -13.16
CA THR A 131 -12.41 51.22 -14.19
C THR A 131 -12.55 50.39 -15.46
N ASP A 132 -13.81 50.24 -15.84
CA ASP A 132 -14.37 49.62 -17.03
C ASP A 132 -14.07 50.45 -18.29
N THR A 133 -13.67 49.80 -19.39
CA THR A 133 -13.89 50.30 -20.76
C THR A 133 -13.62 49.20 -21.79
N GLY A 134 -14.69 48.50 -22.20
CA GLY A 134 -14.94 48.24 -23.62
C GLY A 134 -14.46 46.93 -24.27
N LYS A 135 -15.47 46.18 -24.75
CA LYS A 135 -15.50 45.28 -25.93
C LYS A 135 -15.21 43.78 -25.73
N MET A 136 -16.30 43.00 -25.70
CA MET A 136 -16.39 41.57 -26.04
C MET A 136 -15.88 41.30 -27.47
N CYS A 137 -15.19 40.18 -27.74
CA CYS A 137 -15.84 38.90 -28.09
C CYS A 137 -14.81 37.84 -28.55
N THR A 138 -15.01 36.60 -28.07
CA THR A 138 -14.77 35.28 -28.69
C THR A 138 -13.50 35.01 -29.50
N ARG A 139 -12.74 33.96 -29.13
CA ARG A 139 -12.22 32.98 -30.09
C ARG A 139 -12.02 31.60 -29.44
N THR A 140 -12.57 30.63 -30.14
CA THR A 140 -12.77 29.22 -29.81
C THR A 140 -11.46 28.43 -29.75
N CYS A 141 -11.36 27.48 -28.81
CA CYS A 141 -10.35 26.42 -28.79
C CYS A 141 -10.44 25.55 -30.05
N GLN A 142 -9.33 25.39 -30.77
CA GLN A 142 -9.02 24.37 -31.79
C GLN A 142 -7.55 24.59 -32.22
N MET A 143 -6.65 23.63 -32.46
CA MET A 143 -6.73 22.19 -32.73
C MET A 143 -5.38 21.52 -32.41
N ALA A 144 -5.45 20.20 -32.25
CA ALA A 144 -4.33 19.26 -32.22
C ALA A 144 -3.77 18.93 -33.62
N ARG A 145 -2.51 18.45 -33.62
CA ARG A 145 -1.84 17.45 -34.48
C ARG A 145 -1.71 17.65 -36.02
N LYS A 146 -0.42 17.61 -36.40
CA LYS A 146 0.25 16.88 -37.50
C LYS A 146 -0.14 17.14 -38.97
N GLU A 147 0.94 17.38 -39.72
CA GLU A 147 1.09 17.54 -41.17
C GLU A 147 0.45 16.42 -41.99
N SER A 148 -0.16 16.76 -43.15
CA SER A 148 0.25 16.29 -44.49
C SER A 148 -0.77 16.61 -45.59
N LYS A 149 -0.24 17.14 -46.70
CA LYS A 149 -0.53 16.80 -48.12
C LYS A 149 -1.87 17.22 -48.77
N GLU A 150 -1.74 18.28 -49.56
CA GLU A 150 -2.26 18.55 -50.93
C GLU A 150 -3.56 17.90 -51.43
N ARG A 151 -4.57 18.78 -51.59
CA ARG A 151 -5.47 19.05 -52.74
C ARG A 151 -5.87 17.96 -53.75
N GLY A 152 -7.20 17.84 -53.94
CA GLY A 152 -7.91 17.46 -55.18
C GLY A 152 -9.37 17.07 -54.89
N CYS A 153 -10.34 17.99 -55.00
CA CYS A 153 -11.31 18.15 -56.12
C CYS A 153 -12.25 16.97 -56.40
N ALA A 154 -13.56 17.15 -56.12
CA ALA A 154 -14.68 17.12 -57.08
C ALA A 154 -15.97 17.56 -56.35
#